data_AF-A0A1G5S764-F1
#
_entry.id   AF-A0A1G5S764-F1
#
_cell.length_a   1.000
_cell.length_b   1.000
_cell.length_c   1.000
_cell.angle_alpha   90.00
_cell.angle_beta   90.00
_cell.angle_gamma   90.00
#
_symmetry.space_group_name_H-M   'P 1'
#
loop_
_entity.id
_entity.type
_entity.pdbx_description
1 polymer ?
#
loop_
_entity_poly.entity_id
_entity_poly.type
_entity_poly.pdbx_seq_one_letter_code
_entity_poly.pdbx_strand_id
1 'polypeptide(L)'
;MRKFYINKKGVTLVELIMVVALISIVMIGIFNMFVFGNKAFKNGSNQHYTQNEVRFALESMTNEIRYSKTIEIFDENLEDLIDDLLVFDSTNGIYSDNRLLGWTYVLYDADNDSIVKLNREAGATQKFTLTNNKSGSNPIEFQVVNGNKLEYYVRGTDENGQRTFEINSEIFLMNNPNVIDGSSGYVIAYQTPEIIRTELQAPIIDFEDPGLIADSSRVEFIFNKNVDESTITIASVTAGNNGQPLTSSNINIDVETISFNKYKISIIFVKVGNKPTSFANGDKIKLNLYDADGYIVTPTLSYSGGKWSIE
;
A
#
# COMPACT_ATOMS: atom_id res chain seq x y z
N MET A 1 -19.24 73.57 -41.32
CA MET A 1 -18.38 72.38 -41.46
C MET A 1 -16.96 72.73 -41.04
N ARG A 2 -16.47 72.16 -39.94
CA ARG A 2 -15.14 72.46 -39.38
C ARG A 2 -14.10 71.59 -40.12
N LYS A 3 -13.22 72.21 -40.90
CA LYS A 3 -12.15 71.50 -41.62
C LYS A 3 -11.06 71.08 -40.62
N PHE A 4 -10.85 69.77 -40.47
CA PHE A 4 -9.68 69.23 -39.78
C PHE A 4 -8.46 69.42 -40.70
N TYR A 5 -7.52 70.26 -40.29
CA TYR A 5 -6.22 70.38 -40.96
C TYR A 5 -5.36 69.17 -40.53
N ILE A 6 -5.24 68.17 -41.40
CA ILE A 6 -4.25 67.10 -41.22
C ILE A 6 -2.89 67.67 -41.62
N ASN A 7 -2.05 67.94 -40.63
CA ASN A 7 -0.72 68.51 -40.80
C ASN A 7 0.19 67.45 -41.47
N LYS A 8 0.55 67.64 -42.75
CA LYS A 8 1.38 66.71 -43.53
C LYS A 8 2.89 66.93 -43.31
N LYS A 9 3.35 66.99 -42.05
CA LYS A 9 4.78 66.96 -41.77
C LYS A 9 5.25 65.51 -41.84
N GLY A 10 6.07 65.18 -42.83
CA GLY A 10 6.68 63.85 -42.95
C GLY A 10 7.64 63.58 -41.80
N VAL A 11 7.76 62.32 -41.38
CA VAL A 11 8.74 61.89 -40.38
C VAL A 11 10.13 61.97 -41.02
N THR A 12 11.08 62.62 -40.34
CA THR A 12 12.45 62.69 -40.84
C THR A 12 13.16 61.35 -40.60
N LEU A 13 14.10 60.98 -41.48
CA LEU A 13 14.84 59.72 -41.34
C LEU A 13 15.57 59.63 -39.98
N VAL A 14 16.10 60.75 -39.49
CA VAL A 14 16.80 60.83 -38.21
C VAL A 14 15.86 60.57 -37.03
N GLU A 15 14.64 61.11 -37.07
CA GLU A 15 13.63 60.89 -36.04
C GLU A 15 13.20 59.43 -35.97
N LEU A 16 13.07 58.77 -37.12
CA LEU A 16 12.79 57.32 -37.17
C LEU A 16 13.93 56.50 -36.54
N ILE A 17 15.18 56.82 -36.86
CA ILE A 17 16.35 56.10 -36.33
C ILE A 17 16.44 56.27 -34.80
N MET A 18 16.20 57.49 -34.28
CA MET A 18 16.19 57.73 -32.84
C MET A 18 15.08 56.95 -32.13
N VAL A 19 13.87 56.91 -32.70
CA VAL A 19 12.74 56.15 -32.12
C VAL A 19 13.06 54.64 -32.11
N VAL A 20 13.60 54.10 -33.20
CA VAL A 20 13.99 52.69 -33.27
C VAL A 20 15.07 52.37 -32.23
N ALA A 21 16.10 53.21 -32.10
CA ALA A 21 17.16 53.03 -31.11
C ALA A 21 16.63 53.02 -29.67
N LEU A 22 15.71 53.94 -29.34
CA LEU A 22 15.08 54.00 -28.02
C LEU A 22 14.21 52.77 -27.74
N ILE A 23 13.42 52.33 -28.73
CA ILE A 23 12.61 51.11 -28.60
C ILE A 23 13.51 49.90 -28.37
N SER A 24 14.64 49.77 -29.07
CA SER A 24 15.57 48.64 -28.86
C SER A 24 16.10 48.59 -27.44
N ILE A 25 16.47 49.73 -26.85
CA ILE A 25 16.95 49.80 -25.45
C ILE A 25 15.84 49.35 -24.48
N VAL A 26 14.62 49.84 -24.67
CA VAL A 26 13.47 49.47 -23.82
C VAL A 26 13.15 47.98 -23.95
N MET A 27 13.19 47.43 -25.17
CA MET A 27 12.92 46.01 -25.43
C MET A 27 13.95 45.09 -24.75
N ILE A 28 15.22 45.48 -24.70
CA ILE A 28 16.25 44.74 -23.96
C ILE A 28 15.90 44.69 -22.46
N GLY A 29 15.45 45.82 -21.89
CA GLY A 29 15.01 45.88 -20.49
C GLY A 29 13.84 44.94 -20.20
N ILE A 30 12.81 44.97 -21.05
CA ILE A 30 11.64 44.10 -20.93
C ILE A 30 12.04 42.62 -21.05
N PHE A 31 12.89 42.28 -22.03
CA PHE A 31 13.33 40.91 -22.25
C PHE A 31 14.09 40.35 -21.04
N ASN A 32 15.00 41.14 -20.47
CA ASN A 32 15.74 40.73 -19.26
C ASN A 32 14.80 40.49 -18.07
N MET A 33 13.83 41.40 -17.86
CA MET A 33 12.84 41.25 -16.79
C MET A 33 11.96 40.00 -17.01
N PHE A 34 11.56 39.74 -18.25
CA PHE A 34 10.78 38.55 -18.61
C PHE A 34 11.55 37.24 -18.38
N VAL A 35 12.81 37.18 -18.81
CA VAL A 35 13.67 36.00 -18.58
C VAL A 35 13.90 35.78 -17.09
N PHE A 36 14.16 36.85 -16.34
CA PHE A 36 14.31 36.77 -14.89
C PHE A 36 13.03 36.27 -14.21
N GLY A 37 11.87 36.84 -14.56
CA GLY A 37 10.56 36.44 -14.01
C GLY A 37 10.25 34.97 -14.26
N ASN A 38 10.48 34.48 -15.48
CA ASN A 38 10.27 33.07 -15.81
C ASN A 38 11.22 32.14 -15.04
N LYS A 39 12.50 32.52 -14.89
CA LYS A 39 13.45 31.74 -14.08
C LYS A 39 13.05 31.70 -12.61
N ALA A 40 12.66 32.85 -12.06
CA ALA A 40 12.20 32.95 -10.67
C ALA A 40 10.94 32.11 -10.44
N PHE A 41 9.96 32.18 -11.36
CA PHE A 41 8.74 31.39 -11.28
C PHE A 41 9.01 29.88 -11.40
N LYS A 42 9.82 29.46 -12.37
CA LYS A 42 10.18 28.04 -12.54
C LYS A 42 10.87 27.49 -11.28
N ASN A 43 11.85 28.22 -10.75
CA ASN A 43 12.58 27.79 -9.55
C ASN A 43 11.65 27.75 -8.32
N GLY A 44 10.77 28.74 -8.15
CA GLY A 44 9.80 28.76 -7.06
C GLY A 44 8.77 27.62 -7.16
N SER A 45 8.30 27.33 -8.39
CA SER A 45 7.34 26.25 -8.63
C SER A 45 7.94 24.87 -8.36
N ASN A 46 9.17 24.60 -8.85
CA ASN A 46 9.86 23.34 -8.58
C ASN A 46 10.09 23.15 -7.08
N GLN A 47 10.56 24.20 -6.39
CA GLN A 47 10.76 24.17 -4.94
C GLN A 47 9.46 23.86 -4.17
N HIS A 48 8.36 24.52 -4.54
CA HIS A 48 7.07 24.29 -3.90
C HIS A 48 6.59 22.85 -4.12
N TYR A 49 6.76 22.32 -5.33
CA TYR A 49 6.37 20.95 -5.67
C TYR A 49 7.12 19.92 -4.82
N THR A 50 8.45 19.99 -4.78
CA THR A 50 9.29 19.08 -3.98
C THR A 50 8.95 19.17 -2.49
N GLN A 51 8.79 20.37 -1.93
CA GLN A 51 8.43 20.52 -0.52
C GLN A 51 7.05 19.93 -0.20
N ASN A 52 6.10 20.05 -1.12
CA ASN A 52 4.76 19.51 -0.93
C ASN A 52 4.74 17.97 -0.99
N GLU A 53 5.47 17.37 -1.92
CA GLU A 53 5.63 15.90 -1.99
C GLU A 53 6.29 15.34 -0.74
N VAL A 54 7.39 15.96 -0.28
CA VAL A 54 8.07 15.54 0.96
C VAL A 54 7.13 15.69 2.17
N ARG A 55 6.39 16.80 2.28
CA ARG A 55 5.43 16.99 3.38
C ARG A 55 4.33 15.92 3.35
N PHE A 56 3.78 15.61 2.19
CA PHE A 56 2.74 14.58 2.06
C PHE A 56 3.27 13.19 2.45
N ALA A 57 4.47 12.84 1.99
CA ALA A 57 5.14 11.59 2.36
C ALA A 57 5.34 11.49 3.88
N LEU A 58 5.86 12.56 4.49
CA LEU A 58 6.09 12.65 5.92
C LEU A 58 4.81 12.59 6.74
N GLU A 59 3.73 13.22 6.29
CA GLU A 59 2.43 13.16 6.95
C GLU A 59 1.86 11.74 6.89
N SER A 60 1.98 11.06 5.75
CA SER A 60 1.59 9.66 5.58
C SER A 60 2.40 8.74 6.51
N MET A 61 3.73 8.86 6.52
CA MET A 61 4.62 8.12 7.41
C MET A 61 4.32 8.40 8.89
N THR A 62 4.13 9.68 9.25
CA THR A 62 3.82 10.10 10.61
C THR A 62 2.54 9.45 11.11
N ASN A 63 1.51 9.42 10.26
CA ASN A 63 0.24 8.79 10.62
C ASN A 63 0.39 7.29 10.83
N GLU A 64 1.17 6.60 10.01
CA GLU A 64 1.37 5.15 10.18
C GLU A 64 2.21 4.81 11.41
N ILE A 65 3.33 5.50 11.61
CA ILE A 65 4.20 5.31 12.78
C ILE A 65 3.43 5.63 14.06
N ARG A 66 2.61 6.69 14.08
CA ARG A 66 1.80 7.09 15.24
C ARG A 66 0.92 5.95 15.77
N TYR A 67 0.38 5.11 14.89
CA TYR A 67 -0.51 4.01 15.28
C TYR A 67 0.17 2.64 15.27
N SER A 68 1.46 2.57 14.95
CA SER A 68 2.22 1.32 14.89
C SER A 68 2.20 0.54 16.21
N LYS A 69 2.22 -0.79 16.11
CA LYS A 69 2.23 -1.72 17.24
C LYS A 69 3.63 -1.92 17.82
N THR A 70 4.63 -1.95 16.95
CA THR A 70 6.03 -2.19 17.28
C THR A 70 6.89 -1.27 16.41
N ILE A 71 7.96 -0.72 16.98
CA ILE A 71 8.93 0.13 16.29
C ILE A 71 10.34 -0.35 16.62
N GLU A 72 11.18 -0.41 15.61
CA GLU A 72 12.62 -0.68 15.74
C GLU A 72 13.38 0.38 14.92
N ILE A 73 14.44 0.93 15.51
CA ILE A 73 15.30 1.92 14.87
C ILE A 73 16.70 1.31 14.70
N PHE A 74 17.22 1.40 13.48
CA PHE A 74 18.54 0.89 13.14
C PHE A 74 19.50 2.04 12.82
N ASP A 75 20.67 2.01 13.43
CA ASP A 75 21.77 2.97 13.22
C ASP A 75 22.55 2.69 11.94
N GLU A 76 22.45 1.47 11.41
CA GLU A 76 23.13 1.05 10.19
C GLU A 76 22.31 1.39 8.94
N ASN A 77 23.01 1.66 7.83
CA ASN A 77 22.34 1.80 6.54
C ASN A 77 21.71 0.45 6.17
N LEU A 78 20.52 0.47 5.57
CA LEU A 78 19.82 -0.77 5.23
C LEU A 78 20.65 -1.64 4.27
N GLU A 79 21.65 -1.13 3.52
CA GLU A 79 22.53 -2.00 2.72
C GLU A 79 23.32 -2.99 3.57
N ASP A 80 23.87 -2.54 4.70
CA ASP A 80 24.56 -3.41 5.66
C ASP A 80 23.57 -4.35 6.35
N LEU A 81 22.36 -3.85 6.64
CA LEU A 81 21.25 -4.65 7.20
C LEU A 81 20.67 -5.65 6.20
N ILE A 82 20.67 -5.32 4.91
CA ILE A 82 20.16 -6.13 3.80
C ILE A 82 21.12 -7.28 3.57
N ASP A 83 22.43 -7.06 3.55
CA ASP A 83 23.38 -8.16 3.37
C ASP A 83 23.28 -9.20 4.50
N ASP A 84 22.90 -8.77 5.72
CA ASP A 84 22.74 -9.65 6.89
C ASP A 84 21.31 -10.23 7.08
N LEU A 85 20.24 -9.54 6.64
CA LEU A 85 18.83 -10.00 6.78
C LEU A 85 18.12 -10.36 5.45
N LEU A 86 18.69 -10.04 4.29
CA LEU A 86 18.00 -10.03 3.00
C LEU A 86 18.91 -10.44 1.84
N VAL A 87 18.82 -11.71 1.41
CA VAL A 87 19.40 -12.12 0.11
C VAL A 87 18.69 -11.35 -1.01
N PHE A 88 19.37 -10.38 -1.60
CA PHE A 88 18.90 -9.59 -2.72
C PHE A 88 19.03 -10.40 -4.02
N ASP A 89 17.94 -10.99 -4.52
CA ASP A 89 17.93 -11.49 -5.91
C ASP A 89 17.60 -10.34 -6.86
N SER A 90 18.66 -9.80 -7.49
CA SER A 90 18.62 -8.74 -8.49
C SER A 90 17.72 -9.04 -9.70
N THR A 91 17.29 -10.29 -9.87
CA THR A 91 16.52 -10.73 -11.03
C THR A 91 15.01 -10.62 -10.82
N ASN A 92 14.53 -10.71 -9.58
CA ASN A 92 13.09 -10.79 -9.27
C ASN A 92 12.63 -9.89 -8.12
N GLY A 93 13.52 -9.22 -7.40
CA GLY A 93 13.16 -8.30 -6.31
C GLY A 93 12.50 -8.99 -5.10
N ILE A 94 12.73 -10.30 -4.93
CA ILE A 94 12.13 -11.09 -3.85
C ILE A 94 13.17 -11.33 -2.75
N TYR A 95 12.80 -10.88 -1.56
CA TYR A 95 13.52 -11.00 -0.30
C TYR A 95 13.14 -12.29 0.44
N SER A 96 14.12 -13.09 0.92
CA SER A 96 13.88 -14.48 1.37
C SER A 96 14.04 -14.78 2.87
N ASP A 97 14.11 -13.80 3.78
CA ASP A 97 13.99 -14.07 5.23
C ASP A 97 12.55 -13.88 5.71
N ASN A 98 11.99 -14.84 6.44
CA ASN A 98 10.63 -14.81 7.02
C ASN A 98 10.49 -13.85 8.21
N ARG A 99 11.57 -13.30 8.77
CA ARG A 99 11.51 -12.38 9.93
C ARG A 99 10.88 -11.01 9.62
N LEU A 100 10.75 -10.65 8.34
CA LEU A 100 10.35 -9.31 7.89
C LEU A 100 8.91 -9.24 7.35
N LEU A 101 8.11 -10.30 7.48
CA LEU A 101 6.69 -10.25 7.12
C LEU A 101 5.94 -9.40 8.16
N GLY A 102 5.09 -8.48 7.72
CA GLY A 102 4.36 -7.55 8.59
C GLY A 102 5.06 -6.25 8.95
N TRP A 103 6.30 -6.07 8.51
CA TRP A 103 7.06 -4.86 8.76
C TRP A 103 7.05 -3.92 7.55
N THR A 104 6.93 -2.63 7.85
CA THR A 104 7.17 -1.54 6.90
C THR A 104 8.47 -0.85 7.29
N TYR A 105 9.35 -0.66 6.32
CA TYR A 105 10.64 0.01 6.50
C TYR A 105 10.60 1.37 5.84
N VAL A 106 11.16 2.37 6.52
CA VAL A 106 11.46 3.66 5.92
C VAL A 106 12.96 3.88 6.06
N LEU A 107 13.59 4.16 4.93
CA LEU A 107 15.03 4.36 4.81
C LEU A 107 15.35 5.37 3.72
N TYR A 108 16.60 5.80 3.69
CA TYR A 108 17.16 6.57 2.58
C TYR A 108 17.96 5.67 1.64
N ASP A 109 17.55 5.63 0.38
CA ASP A 109 18.24 5.00 -0.75
C ASP A 109 19.24 6.01 -1.30
N ALA A 110 20.53 5.79 -1.04
CA ALA A 110 21.61 6.69 -1.39
C ALA A 110 21.90 6.73 -2.90
N ASP A 111 21.68 5.62 -3.61
CA ASP A 111 21.88 5.52 -5.06
C ASP A 111 20.90 6.39 -5.83
N ASN A 112 19.65 6.41 -5.36
CA ASN A 112 18.57 7.15 -6.01
C ASN A 112 18.17 8.42 -5.28
N ASP A 113 18.85 8.73 -4.18
CA ASP A 113 18.62 9.92 -3.37
C ASP A 113 17.15 10.05 -2.99
N SER A 114 16.63 9.05 -2.29
CA SER A 114 15.19 8.97 -2.06
C SER A 114 14.86 8.35 -0.73
N ILE A 115 13.82 8.85 -0.08
CA ILE A 115 13.22 8.14 1.05
C ILE A 115 12.35 7.03 0.46
N VAL A 116 12.70 5.79 0.74
CA VAL A 116 11.97 4.63 0.28
C VAL A 116 11.19 4.07 1.46
N LYS A 117 9.91 3.85 1.22
CA LYS A 117 9.02 3.09 2.09
C LYS A 117 8.78 1.72 1.47
N LEU A 118 9.23 0.68 2.14
CA LEU A 118 9.09 -0.71 1.73
C LEU A 118 8.00 -1.37 2.56
N ASN A 119 6.90 -1.80 1.92
CA ASN A 119 5.88 -2.64 2.56
C ASN A 119 5.88 -4.03 1.89
N ARG A 120 6.33 -5.04 2.63
CA ARG A 120 6.46 -6.40 2.09
C ARG A 120 5.14 -7.14 1.97
N GLU A 121 4.19 -6.94 2.89
CA GLU A 121 2.90 -7.64 2.86
C GLU A 121 2.09 -7.32 1.61
N ALA A 122 2.18 -6.08 1.14
CA ALA A 122 1.49 -5.63 -0.07
C ALA A 122 2.31 -5.83 -1.36
N GLY A 123 3.56 -6.33 -1.27
CA GLY A 123 4.51 -6.30 -2.39
C GLY A 123 4.70 -4.89 -2.97
N ALA A 124 4.47 -3.86 -2.15
CA ALA A 124 4.34 -2.48 -2.59
C ALA A 124 5.53 -1.66 -2.08
N THR A 125 6.33 -1.16 -3.01
CA THR A 125 7.36 -0.16 -2.74
C THR A 125 6.82 1.21 -3.09
N GLN A 126 6.80 2.12 -2.10
CA GLN A 126 6.53 3.53 -2.32
C GLN A 126 7.86 4.28 -2.24
N LYS A 127 8.20 5.02 -3.29
CA LYS A 127 9.46 5.75 -3.39
C LYS A 127 9.18 7.24 -3.42
N PHE A 128 9.82 7.98 -2.52
CA PHE A 128 9.75 9.43 -2.46
C PHE A 128 11.13 9.99 -2.77
N THR A 129 11.30 10.55 -3.97
CA THR A 129 12.58 11.11 -4.38
C THR A 129 12.87 12.38 -3.61
N LEU A 130 13.99 12.41 -2.90
CA LEU A 130 14.58 13.64 -2.41
C LEU A 130 15.49 14.16 -3.53
N THR A 131 15.36 15.43 -3.88
CA THR A 131 16.20 15.92 -4.97
C THR A 131 17.55 16.35 -4.43
N ASN A 132 18.62 15.67 -4.86
CA ASN A 132 20.02 16.07 -4.78
C ASN A 132 20.69 16.18 -3.39
N ASN A 133 20.54 15.22 -2.48
CA ASN A 133 21.33 15.13 -1.27
C ASN A 133 22.75 14.56 -1.52
N LYS A 134 23.58 15.30 -2.27
CA LYS A 134 25.02 14.99 -2.45
C LYS A 134 25.89 15.31 -1.22
N SER A 135 25.28 15.70 -0.10
CA SER A 135 26.01 15.93 1.14
C SER A 135 26.06 14.61 1.89
N GLY A 136 27.26 14.14 2.26
CA GLY A 136 27.48 12.90 3.01
C GLY A 136 26.92 12.89 4.45
N SER A 137 25.80 13.58 4.68
CA SER A 137 24.96 13.49 5.87
C SER A 137 23.68 12.75 5.51
N ASN A 138 23.31 11.77 6.32
CA ASN A 138 22.07 11.03 6.14
C ASN A 138 20.88 11.99 6.17
N PRO A 139 20.03 12.00 5.13
CA PRO A 139 18.92 12.94 5.00
C PRO A 139 17.76 12.63 5.91
N ILE A 140 17.75 11.48 6.56
CA ILE A 140 16.73 11.11 7.52
C ILE A 140 17.39 10.54 8.76
N GLU A 141 16.99 11.04 9.93
CA GLU A 141 17.45 10.55 11.22
C GLU A 141 16.23 10.44 12.14
N PHE A 142 16.16 9.34 12.88
CA PHE A 142 15.13 9.05 13.88
C PHE A 142 15.78 9.03 15.25
N GLN A 143 15.11 9.58 16.25
CA GLN A 143 15.58 9.61 17.62
C GLN A 143 14.43 9.38 18.59
N VAL A 144 14.61 8.46 19.54
CA VAL A 144 13.68 8.28 20.65
C VAL A 144 13.99 9.31 21.72
N VAL A 145 13.01 10.16 22.02
CA VAL A 145 13.20 11.27 22.97
C VAL A 145 12.79 10.84 24.38
N ASN A 146 11.62 10.21 24.48
CA ASN A 146 11.06 9.72 25.74
C ASN A 146 9.93 8.75 25.45
N GLY A 147 10.05 7.48 25.85
CA GLY A 147 8.99 6.47 25.93
C GLY A 147 8.06 6.35 24.71
N ASN A 148 7.11 7.26 24.57
CA ASN A 148 6.11 7.33 23.51
C ASN A 148 6.33 8.50 22.53
N LYS A 149 7.48 9.17 22.55
CA LYS A 149 7.82 10.30 21.68
C LYS A 149 9.03 9.95 20.80
N LEU A 150 8.79 9.99 19.49
CA LEU A 150 9.80 9.82 18.45
C LEU A 150 10.01 11.16 17.76
N GLU A 151 11.26 11.61 17.65
CA GLU A 151 11.66 12.72 16.80
C GLU A 151 12.23 12.19 15.49
N TYR A 152 11.96 12.90 14.41
CA TYR A 152 12.63 12.64 13.15
C TYR A 152 13.02 13.93 12.45
N TYR A 153 14.17 13.85 11.79
CA TYR A 153 14.83 14.94 11.12
C TYR A 153 14.97 14.56 9.65
N VAL A 154 14.36 15.34 8.75
CA VAL A 154 14.57 15.20 7.31
C VAL A 154 15.28 16.41 6.76
N ARG A 155 16.42 16.18 6.10
CA ARG A 155 17.18 17.19 5.36
C ARG A 155 17.16 16.84 3.88
N GLY A 156 16.94 17.84 3.04
CA GLY A 156 17.16 17.71 1.60
C GLY A 156 17.79 18.98 1.04
N THR A 157 18.21 18.93 -0.21
CA THR A 157 18.70 20.12 -0.91
C THR A 157 17.92 20.36 -2.21
N ASP A 158 18.17 21.45 -2.92
CA ASP A 158 17.55 21.69 -4.22
C ASP A 158 18.36 21.05 -5.36
N GLU A 159 17.81 21.03 -6.58
CA GLU A 159 18.49 20.50 -7.78
C GLU A 159 19.91 21.07 -8.01
N ASN A 160 20.26 22.20 -7.41
CA ASN A 160 21.58 22.82 -7.58
C ASN A 160 22.47 22.70 -6.33
N GLY A 161 22.00 22.03 -5.27
CA GLY A 161 22.68 21.94 -3.97
C GLY A 161 22.90 23.30 -3.29
N GLN A 162 22.20 24.35 -3.71
CA GLN A 162 22.40 25.71 -3.20
C GLN A 162 21.50 26.05 -2.02
N ARG A 163 20.38 25.35 -1.89
CA ARG A 163 19.43 25.54 -0.80
C ARG A 163 19.21 24.23 -0.11
N THR A 164 19.35 24.24 1.21
CA THR A 164 18.95 23.13 2.06
C THR A 164 17.56 23.41 2.63
N PHE A 165 16.76 22.36 2.80
CA PHE A 165 15.54 22.40 3.59
C PHE A 165 15.66 21.36 4.69
N GLU A 166 15.16 21.73 5.87
CA GLU A 166 15.16 20.88 7.05
C GLU A 166 13.75 20.84 7.60
N ILE A 167 13.27 19.63 7.89
CA ILE A 167 12.00 19.36 8.53
C ILE A 167 12.32 18.59 9.80
N ASN A 168 12.07 19.23 10.95
CA ASN A 168 12.08 18.57 12.24
C ASN A 168 10.63 18.35 12.66
N SER A 169 10.31 17.14 13.11
CA SER A 169 8.97 16.77 13.51
C SER A 169 8.99 15.78 14.67
N GLU A 170 7.90 15.77 15.41
CA GLU A 170 7.70 14.96 16.60
C GLU A 170 6.45 14.11 16.44
N ILE A 171 6.57 12.82 16.74
CA ILE A 171 5.48 11.86 16.71
C ILE A 171 5.23 11.38 18.13
N PHE A 172 4.01 11.64 18.62
CA PHE A 172 3.49 10.95 19.79
C PHE A 172 2.87 9.63 19.35
N LEU A 173 3.41 8.54 19.87
CA LEU A 173 2.98 7.17 19.60
C LEU A 173 1.72 6.88 20.42
N MET A 174 0.61 6.62 19.72
CA MET A 174 -0.71 6.47 20.33
C MET A 174 -1.00 5.03 20.77
N ASN A 175 -0.42 4.05 20.08
CA ASN A 175 -0.68 2.63 20.36
C ASN A 175 0.29 2.01 21.38
N ASN A 176 1.07 2.86 22.07
CA ASN A 176 2.08 2.50 23.07
C ASN A 176 2.89 1.25 22.66
N PRO A 177 3.80 1.36 21.67
CA PRO A 177 4.58 0.20 21.27
C PRO A 177 5.32 -0.30 22.50
N ASN A 178 5.04 -1.54 22.90
CA ASN A 178 5.56 -2.13 24.14
C ASN A 178 7.10 -2.26 24.12
N VAL A 179 7.71 -2.06 22.95
CA VAL A 179 9.15 -2.07 22.70
C VAL A 179 9.43 -1.03 21.60
N ILE A 180 10.22 0.00 21.92
CA ILE A 180 11.00 0.71 20.91
C ILE A 180 12.42 0.19 21.09
N ASP A 181 12.90 -0.59 20.13
CA ASP A 181 14.30 -1.02 20.12
C ASP A 181 15.15 0.01 19.37
N GLY A 182 16.30 0.37 19.94
CA GLY A 182 17.17 1.45 19.45
C GLY A 182 16.85 2.85 20.00
N SER A 183 17.90 3.68 20.14
CA SER A 183 17.79 5.07 20.63
C SER A 183 17.80 6.12 19.52
N SER A 184 18.50 5.82 18.43
CA SER A 184 18.68 6.69 17.26
C SER A 184 19.12 5.87 16.06
N GLY A 185 18.86 6.38 14.86
CA GLY A 185 19.34 5.75 13.63
C GLY A 185 18.74 6.33 12.36
N TYR A 186 19.07 5.73 11.23
CA TYR A 186 18.71 6.24 9.89
C TYR A 186 17.60 5.42 9.22
N VAL A 187 17.29 4.25 9.78
CA VAL A 187 16.21 3.38 9.33
C VAL A 187 15.23 3.20 10.47
N ILE A 188 13.94 3.31 10.15
CA ILE A 188 12.87 2.92 11.05
C ILE A 188 12.07 1.77 10.43
N ALA A 189 11.90 0.71 11.19
CA ALA A 189 10.96 -0.35 10.88
C ALA A 189 9.78 -0.27 11.85
N TYR A 190 8.58 -0.41 11.32
CA TYR A 190 7.38 -0.43 12.14
C TYR A 190 6.39 -1.46 11.63
N GLN A 191 5.68 -2.07 12.57
CA GLN A 191 4.52 -2.90 12.27
C GLN A 191 3.28 -2.03 12.39
N THR A 192 2.58 -1.81 11.27
CA THR A 192 1.22 -1.28 11.37
C THR A 192 0.39 -2.28 12.17
N PRO A 193 -0.49 -1.84 13.07
CA PRO A 193 -1.46 -2.74 13.65
C PRO A 193 -2.15 -3.42 12.48
N GLU A 194 -2.31 -4.76 12.53
CA GLU A 194 -3.06 -5.47 11.51
C GLU A 194 -4.33 -4.66 11.27
N ILE A 195 -4.39 -3.98 10.13
CA ILE A 195 -5.66 -3.54 9.64
C ILE A 195 -6.28 -4.91 9.40
N ILE A 196 -7.26 -5.27 10.20
CA ILE A 196 -8.15 -6.37 9.87
C ILE A 196 -8.90 -5.88 8.62
N ARG A 197 -8.19 -5.80 7.49
CA ARG A 197 -8.73 -5.78 6.17
C ARG A 197 -9.16 -7.21 6.02
N THR A 198 -10.41 -7.44 6.35
CA THR A 198 -11.19 -8.56 5.82
C THR A 198 -11.26 -8.43 4.30
N GLU A 199 -10.12 -8.49 3.62
CA GLU A 199 -10.07 -9.10 2.31
C GLU A 199 -10.01 -10.58 2.59
N LEU A 200 -11.19 -11.21 2.54
CA LEU A 200 -11.26 -12.63 2.31
C LEU A 200 -10.43 -12.93 1.06
N GLN A 201 -9.21 -13.44 1.25
CA GLN A 201 -8.59 -14.20 0.18
C GLN A 201 -9.55 -15.35 -0.10
N ALA A 202 -10.14 -15.34 -1.30
CA ALA A 202 -10.97 -16.44 -1.76
C ALA A 202 -10.18 -17.74 -1.51
N PRO A 203 -10.81 -18.76 -0.90
CA PRO A 203 -10.10 -19.96 -0.52
C PRO A 203 -9.43 -20.60 -1.74
N ILE A 204 -8.24 -21.11 -1.54
CA ILE A 204 -7.53 -21.92 -2.54
C ILE A 204 -8.30 -23.24 -2.62
N ILE A 205 -8.98 -23.49 -3.74
CA ILE A 205 -9.75 -24.72 -3.97
C ILE A 205 -8.93 -25.64 -4.87
N ASP A 206 -8.27 -26.64 -4.27
CA ASP A 206 -7.75 -27.79 -5.03
C ASP A 206 -8.81 -28.89 -5.04
N PHE A 207 -9.39 -29.15 -6.22
CA PHE A 207 -10.21 -30.33 -6.46
C PHE A 207 -9.30 -31.45 -6.99
N GLU A 208 -8.76 -32.27 -6.10
CA GLU A 208 -8.33 -33.60 -6.53
C GLU A 208 -9.58 -34.46 -6.75
N ASP A 209 -9.78 -34.88 -8.00
CA ASP A 209 -10.84 -35.81 -8.43
C ASP A 209 -10.72 -37.11 -7.61
N PRO A 210 -11.68 -37.42 -6.70
CA PRO A 210 -11.66 -38.69 -6.00
C PRO A 210 -12.24 -39.71 -6.95
N GLY A 211 -11.39 -40.19 -7.86
CA GLY A 211 -11.66 -41.42 -8.58
C GLY A 211 -12.06 -42.50 -7.58
N LEU A 212 -13.31 -42.93 -7.65
CA LEU A 212 -13.88 -44.09 -6.96
C LEU A 212 -13.73 -44.13 -5.43
N ILE A 213 -14.60 -43.42 -4.69
CA ILE A 213 -15.07 -43.96 -3.40
C ILE A 213 -16.59 -43.85 -3.34
N ALA A 214 -17.23 -45.02 -3.34
CA ALA A 214 -18.65 -45.16 -3.08
C ALA A 214 -18.99 -44.72 -1.64
N ASP A 215 -20.11 -44.01 -1.50
CA ASP A 215 -20.86 -43.75 -0.27
C ASP A 215 -20.56 -42.53 0.63
N SER A 216 -19.68 -41.60 0.27
CA SER A 216 -19.81 -40.22 0.79
C SER A 216 -19.12 -39.21 -0.11
N SER A 217 -19.90 -38.36 -0.80
CA SER A 217 -19.35 -37.17 -1.41
C SER A 217 -18.81 -36.29 -0.28
N ARG A 218 -17.54 -35.91 -0.34
CA ARG A 218 -16.90 -35.00 0.61
C ARG A 218 -16.36 -33.81 -0.16
N VAL A 219 -16.60 -32.61 0.35
CA VAL A 219 -16.02 -31.37 -0.19
C VAL A 219 -15.19 -30.75 0.92
N GLU A 220 -13.91 -30.50 0.66
CA GLU A 220 -12.99 -29.93 1.63
C GLU A 220 -12.64 -28.48 1.27
N PHE A 221 -12.52 -27.65 2.29
CA PHE A 221 -12.15 -26.25 2.19
C PHE A 221 -11.05 -25.95 3.19
N ILE A 222 -10.00 -25.25 2.78
CA ILE A 222 -8.92 -24.83 3.68
C ILE A 222 -9.05 -23.32 3.92
N PHE A 223 -9.14 -22.95 5.19
CA PHE A 223 -9.20 -21.56 5.65
C PHE A 223 -7.91 -21.20 6.39
N ASN A 224 -7.39 -19.99 6.13
CA ASN A 224 -6.20 -19.46 6.79
C ASN A 224 -6.54 -18.61 8.04
N LYS A 225 -7.64 -18.90 8.74
CA LYS A 225 -8.09 -18.16 9.93
C LYS A 225 -8.73 -19.10 10.96
N ASN A 226 -8.58 -18.77 12.25
CA ASN A 226 -9.28 -19.43 13.35
C ASN A 226 -10.79 -19.37 13.15
N VAL A 227 -11.40 -20.52 12.88
CA VAL A 227 -12.85 -20.69 12.87
C VAL A 227 -13.23 -21.39 14.16
N ASP A 228 -14.18 -20.82 14.91
CA ASP A 228 -14.73 -21.49 16.07
C ASP A 228 -15.68 -22.59 15.58
N GLU A 229 -15.26 -23.84 15.73
CA GLU A 229 -16.02 -25.03 15.32
C GLU A 229 -17.46 -25.01 15.85
N SER A 230 -17.67 -24.47 17.07
CA SER A 230 -18.98 -24.41 17.70
C SER A 230 -19.97 -23.44 17.03
N THR A 231 -19.48 -22.60 16.12
CA THR A 231 -20.28 -21.53 15.50
C THR A 231 -20.64 -21.81 14.04
N ILE A 232 -20.07 -22.85 13.42
CA ILE A 232 -20.30 -23.14 12.01
C ILE A 232 -21.71 -23.69 11.84
N THR A 233 -22.54 -22.97 11.09
CA THR A 233 -23.93 -23.36 10.85
C THR A 233 -24.29 -23.28 9.37
N ILE A 234 -25.20 -24.17 8.95
CA ILE A 234 -25.79 -24.10 7.60
C ILE A 234 -26.85 -23.00 7.62
N ALA A 235 -26.62 -21.91 6.89
CA ALA A 235 -27.53 -20.77 6.82
C ALA A 235 -28.78 -21.11 5.98
N SER A 236 -28.56 -21.72 4.82
CA SER A 236 -29.63 -22.17 3.93
C SER A 236 -29.13 -23.20 2.93
N VAL A 237 -30.02 -24.08 2.50
CA VAL A 237 -29.78 -25.02 1.40
C VAL A 237 -30.83 -24.77 0.34
N THR A 238 -30.42 -24.59 -0.91
CA THR A 238 -31.30 -24.41 -2.07
C THR A 238 -31.06 -25.53 -3.05
N ALA A 239 -32.10 -26.25 -3.44
CA ALA A 239 -32.01 -27.29 -4.43
C ALA A 239 -32.01 -26.68 -5.85
N GLY A 240 -31.14 -27.21 -6.71
CA GLY A 240 -31.08 -26.90 -8.12
C GLY A 240 -32.24 -27.51 -8.90
N ASN A 241 -32.33 -27.14 -10.18
CA ASN A 241 -33.41 -27.62 -11.04
C ASN A 241 -33.24 -29.13 -11.28
N ASN A 242 -34.26 -29.91 -10.94
CA ASN A 242 -34.41 -31.36 -11.19
C ASN A 242 -33.75 -32.33 -10.18
N GLY A 243 -33.28 -31.85 -9.02
CA GLY A 243 -32.82 -32.69 -7.90
C GLY A 243 -33.90 -32.98 -6.84
N GLN A 244 -33.76 -34.06 -6.07
CA GLN A 244 -34.46 -34.17 -4.78
C GLN A 244 -33.89 -33.10 -3.82
N PRO A 245 -34.69 -32.53 -2.90
CA PRO A 245 -34.23 -31.41 -2.09
C PRO A 245 -33.06 -31.82 -1.19
N LEU A 246 -31.91 -31.17 -1.36
CA LEU A 246 -30.86 -31.16 -0.34
C LEU A 246 -31.45 -30.49 0.91
N THR A 247 -31.35 -31.18 2.06
CA THR A 247 -31.75 -30.61 3.35
C THR A 247 -30.55 -30.53 4.27
N SER A 248 -30.61 -29.67 5.29
CA SER A 248 -29.55 -29.58 6.31
C SER A 248 -29.30 -30.92 7.01
N SER A 249 -30.30 -31.82 7.08
CA SER A 249 -30.16 -33.15 7.67
C SER A 249 -29.29 -34.12 6.85
N ASN A 250 -28.96 -33.77 5.61
CA ASN A 250 -28.11 -34.56 4.70
C ASN A 250 -26.66 -34.07 4.67
N ILE A 251 -26.31 -33.08 5.49
CA ILE A 251 -25.01 -32.42 5.45
C ILE A 251 -24.42 -32.47 6.86
N ASN A 252 -23.26 -33.12 6.97
CA ASN A 252 -22.41 -33.04 8.14
C ASN A 252 -21.26 -32.08 7.83
N ILE A 253 -20.84 -31.31 8.84
CA ILE A 253 -19.68 -30.44 8.74
C ILE A 253 -18.70 -30.91 9.80
N ASP A 254 -17.47 -31.17 9.37
CA ASP A 254 -16.36 -31.56 10.22
C ASP A 254 -15.23 -30.52 10.08
N VAL A 255 -14.59 -30.15 11.19
CA VAL A 255 -13.58 -29.09 11.22
C VAL A 255 -12.31 -29.64 11.83
N GLU A 256 -11.24 -29.66 11.04
CA GLU A 256 -9.94 -30.13 11.50
C GLU A 256 -8.93 -28.99 11.51
N THR A 257 -8.19 -28.81 12.60
CA THR A 257 -7.06 -27.88 12.64
C THR A 257 -5.85 -28.56 11.98
N ILE A 258 -5.39 -28.06 10.84
CA ILE A 258 -4.23 -28.63 10.11
C ILE A 258 -2.91 -28.06 10.65
N SER A 259 -2.87 -26.77 10.96
CA SER A 259 -1.69 -26.08 11.49
C SER A 259 -2.07 -24.80 12.25
N PHE A 260 -1.08 -24.10 12.81
CA PHE A 260 -1.30 -22.76 13.36
C PHE A 260 -1.97 -21.87 12.29
N ASN A 261 -3.17 -21.37 12.59
CA ASN A 261 -4.03 -20.58 11.70
C ASN A 261 -4.48 -21.26 10.38
N LYS A 262 -4.47 -22.60 10.29
CA LYS A 262 -5.06 -23.31 9.13
C LYS A 262 -6.11 -24.33 9.57
N TYR A 263 -7.29 -24.22 9.00
CA TYR A 263 -8.45 -25.06 9.30
C TYR A 263 -8.95 -25.72 8.04
N LYS A 264 -9.29 -27.00 8.12
CA LYS A 264 -9.97 -27.76 7.08
C LYS A 264 -11.42 -27.93 7.46
N ILE A 265 -12.34 -27.34 6.69
CA ILE A 265 -13.76 -27.63 6.80
C ILE A 265 -14.10 -28.72 5.78
N SER A 266 -14.60 -29.83 6.26
CA SER A 266 -15.05 -30.96 5.46
C SER A 266 -16.57 -31.01 5.48
N ILE A 267 -17.19 -30.76 4.34
CA ILE A 267 -18.63 -30.95 4.14
C ILE A 267 -18.85 -32.38 3.67
N ILE A 268 -19.43 -33.19 4.54
CA ILE A 268 -19.69 -34.61 4.33
C ILE A 268 -21.18 -34.77 4.03
N PHE A 269 -21.51 -35.29 2.86
CA PHE A 269 -22.90 -35.52 2.49
C PHE A 269 -23.34 -36.91 2.94
N VAL A 270 -24.25 -36.94 3.92
CA VAL A 270 -24.73 -38.18 4.53
C VAL A 270 -26.00 -38.64 3.83
N LYS A 271 -25.98 -39.90 3.39
CA LYS A 271 -27.14 -40.57 2.80
C LYS A 271 -28.18 -40.83 3.88
N VAL A 272 -29.33 -40.15 3.79
CA VAL A 272 -30.49 -40.44 4.65
C VAL A 272 -31.57 -41.13 3.81
N GLY A 273 -31.66 -42.45 3.93
CA GLY A 273 -32.63 -43.28 3.19
C GLY A 273 -32.25 -43.55 1.72
N ASN A 274 -33.25 -43.64 0.83
CA ASN A 274 -33.10 -44.01 -0.60
C ASN A 274 -32.94 -42.79 -1.55
N LYS A 275 -32.51 -41.63 -1.06
CA LYS A 275 -32.41 -40.37 -1.84
C LYS A 275 -31.12 -39.59 -1.51
N PRO A 276 -30.67 -38.70 -2.41
CA PRO A 276 -29.90 -38.99 -3.62
C PRO A 276 -28.38 -39.10 -3.35
N THR A 277 -27.68 -39.76 -4.25
CA THR A 277 -26.21 -39.89 -4.30
C THR A 277 -25.54 -38.88 -5.25
N SER A 278 -26.29 -37.92 -5.80
CA SER A 278 -25.82 -37.02 -6.85
C SER A 278 -26.36 -35.59 -6.71
N PHE A 279 -25.48 -34.61 -6.81
CA PHE A 279 -25.81 -33.18 -6.84
C PHE A 279 -26.37 -32.76 -8.19
N ALA A 280 -27.28 -31.78 -8.20
CA ALA A 280 -27.88 -31.19 -9.40
C ALA A 280 -27.31 -29.80 -9.66
N ASN A 281 -27.14 -29.44 -10.94
CA ASN A 281 -26.71 -28.09 -11.30
C ASN A 281 -27.67 -27.04 -10.71
N GLY A 282 -27.09 -26.06 -10.01
CA GLY A 282 -27.83 -25.02 -9.29
C GLY A 282 -28.10 -25.35 -7.82
N ASP A 283 -27.68 -26.51 -7.30
CA ASP A 283 -27.65 -26.74 -5.86
C ASP A 283 -26.77 -25.68 -5.19
N LYS A 284 -27.27 -25.05 -4.13
CA LYS A 284 -26.53 -24.05 -3.34
C LYS A 284 -26.55 -24.37 -1.85
N ILE A 285 -25.42 -24.16 -1.20
CA ILE A 285 -25.27 -24.26 0.26
C ILE A 285 -24.68 -22.95 0.75
N LYS A 286 -25.44 -22.23 1.57
CA LYS A 286 -24.94 -21.03 2.25
C LYS A 286 -24.50 -21.42 3.65
N LEU A 287 -23.26 -21.11 3.99
CA LEU A 287 -22.70 -21.34 5.33
C LEU A 287 -22.73 -20.02 6.10
N ASN A 288 -22.81 -20.09 7.43
CA ASN A 288 -22.40 -19.01 8.32
C ASN A 288 -21.15 -19.48 9.05
N LEU A 289 -20.04 -18.77 8.83
CA LEU A 289 -18.79 -18.97 9.54
C LEU A 289 -18.61 -17.80 10.50
N TYR A 290 -18.39 -18.10 11.79
CA TYR A 290 -18.03 -17.09 12.77
C TYR A 290 -16.59 -17.31 13.22
N ASP A 291 -15.87 -16.22 13.45
CA ASP A 291 -14.63 -16.28 14.23
C ASP A 291 -14.91 -16.05 15.72
N ALA A 292 -13.86 -16.18 16.54
CA ALA A 292 -13.94 -15.95 17.98
C ALA A 292 -14.38 -14.52 18.36
N ASP A 293 -14.28 -13.57 17.43
CA ASP A 293 -14.62 -12.16 17.61
C ASP A 293 -16.04 -11.82 17.11
N GLY A 294 -16.79 -12.80 16.61
CA GLY A 294 -18.16 -12.65 16.12
C GLY A 294 -18.29 -12.12 14.69
N TYR A 295 -17.21 -12.11 13.91
CA TYR A 295 -17.23 -11.75 12.49
C TYR A 295 -17.89 -12.84 11.65
N ILE A 296 -18.82 -12.46 10.77
CA ILE A 296 -19.61 -13.39 9.96
C ILE A 296 -19.13 -13.38 8.52
N VAL A 297 -18.71 -14.54 8.01
CA VAL A 297 -18.60 -14.79 6.57
C VAL A 297 -19.73 -15.71 6.15
N THR A 298 -20.44 -15.36 5.08
CA THR A 298 -21.49 -16.21 4.53
C THR A 298 -21.19 -16.71 3.12
N PRO A 299 -20.20 -17.61 2.94
CA PRO A 299 -19.89 -18.11 1.61
C PRO A 299 -21.07 -18.92 1.07
N THR A 300 -21.33 -18.77 -0.24
CA THR A 300 -22.34 -19.57 -0.94
C THR A 300 -21.63 -20.54 -1.85
N LEU A 301 -21.78 -21.83 -1.58
CA LEU A 301 -21.32 -22.90 -2.45
C LEU A 301 -22.38 -23.11 -3.53
N SER A 302 -21.97 -23.21 -4.79
CA SER A 302 -22.81 -23.56 -5.92
C SER A 302 -22.28 -24.79 -6.63
N TYR A 303 -23.16 -25.71 -7.00
CA TYR A 303 -22.80 -26.88 -7.81
C TYR A 303 -23.14 -26.62 -9.28
N SER A 304 -22.14 -26.70 -10.16
CA SER A 304 -22.32 -26.53 -11.60
C SER A 304 -21.30 -27.36 -12.37
N GLY A 305 -21.75 -28.07 -13.40
CA GLY A 305 -20.85 -28.81 -14.30
C GLY A 305 -20.09 -29.95 -13.64
N GLY A 306 -20.66 -30.56 -12.59
CA GLY A 306 -20.00 -31.65 -11.86
C GLY A 306 -19.07 -31.20 -10.72
N LYS A 307 -18.95 -29.89 -10.47
CA LYS A 307 -18.03 -29.32 -9.48
C LYS A 307 -18.76 -28.34 -8.56
N TRP A 308 -18.27 -28.25 -7.33
CA TRP A 308 -18.65 -27.17 -6.42
C TRP A 308 -17.77 -25.93 -6.68
N SER A 309 -18.29 -24.75 -6.43
CA SER A 309 -17.54 -23.49 -6.50
C SER A 309 -18.05 -22.54 -5.43
N ILE A 310 -17.20 -21.62 -4.96
CA ILE A 310 -17.61 -20.56 -4.03
C ILE A 310 -18.00 -19.33 -4.87
N GLU A 311 -19.20 -18.81 -4.61
CA GLU A 311 -19.70 -17.52 -5.12
C GLU A 311 -19.28 -16.36 -4.22
#